data_AF-A0A0E9MHM3-F1
#
_entry.id   AF-A0A0E9MHM3-F1
#
_cell.length_a   1.000
_cell.length_b   1.000
_cell.length_c   1.000
_cell.angle_alpha   90.00
_cell.angle_beta   90.00
_cell.angle_gamma   90.00
#
_symmetry.space_group_name_H-M   'P 1'
#
loop_
_entity.id
_entity.type
_entity.pdbx_description
1 polymer ?
#
loop_
_entity_poly.entity_id
_entity_poly.type
_entity_poly.pdbx_seq_one_letter_code
_entity_poly.pdbx_strand_id
1 'polypeptide(L)'
;MNLIQELAPKTGIVVLGMHRSGTSALAGVLHMLGIHPGYSLLPAMEGINPKGFWEHAEVVTIHDQILEAFDSSWYEETSLPDQWWRSPPVDVFRDRIVSVLRRDFSNSPLWLIKDPRMCRLLPLWQEVFRELACQPLFILMLRKPAEVAHSLRKRDNFSEVTSCLLWLTHMLEAEYQTRGQPRAFVNYECLLADWRKTVASIGQTLGLTWPVTVEDAAPSIEAFIDPSLRHYVDNATLPDHPVCRLAQEVFELLLAKSPDPAKLDRMRAQTVELVSIVAPLSKLLRSSETKNQDSCTNLARLESENALLHSEIKRVKNTASWQITKPLRLVQYLIRLIIPGTRKP
;
A
#
# COMPACT_ATOMS: atom_id res chain seq x y z
N MET A 1 -33.40 15.65 -28.72
CA MET A 1 -32.64 14.39 -28.89
C MET A 1 -32.12 14.01 -27.52
N ASN A 2 -32.97 13.35 -26.71
CA ASN A 2 -32.61 12.85 -25.39
C ASN A 2 -31.84 11.56 -25.58
N LEU A 3 -30.55 11.55 -25.25
CA LEU A 3 -29.81 10.34 -24.94
C LEU A 3 -29.00 10.65 -23.69
N ILE A 4 -29.45 10.09 -22.57
CA ILE A 4 -28.70 9.77 -21.35
C ILE A 4 -27.47 10.67 -21.17
N GLN A 5 -27.64 11.78 -20.46
CA GLN A 5 -26.52 12.36 -19.73
C GLN A 5 -26.05 11.23 -18.81
N GLU A 6 -25.00 10.49 -19.22
CA GLU A 6 -24.42 9.44 -18.39
C GLU A 6 -24.22 10.06 -17.01
N LEU A 7 -24.98 9.58 -16.03
CA LEU A 7 -24.97 10.12 -14.68
C LEU A 7 -23.51 10.11 -14.25
N ALA A 8 -22.89 11.26 -14.02
CA ALA A 8 -21.54 11.30 -13.50
C ALA A 8 -21.62 11.27 -11.96
N PRO A 9 -20.69 10.61 -11.26
CA PRO A 9 -20.60 10.70 -9.82
C PRO A 9 -20.52 12.18 -9.38
N LYS A 10 -21.36 12.58 -8.42
CA LYS A 10 -21.46 14.00 -8.03
C LYS A 10 -20.37 14.41 -7.04
N THR A 11 -20.34 13.76 -5.88
CA THR A 11 -19.43 14.14 -4.78
C THR A 11 -18.66 12.92 -4.29
N GLY A 12 -17.34 12.95 -4.41
CA GLY A 12 -16.45 11.87 -4.00
C GLY A 12 -15.69 12.20 -2.74
N ILE A 13 -15.86 11.41 -1.68
CA ILE A 13 -14.99 11.46 -0.50
C ILE A 13 -13.74 10.66 -0.81
N VAL A 14 -12.59 11.32 -0.73
CA VAL A 14 -11.28 10.75 -1.01
C VAL A 14 -10.51 10.65 0.30
N VAL A 15 -10.34 9.43 0.80
CA VAL A 15 -9.55 9.20 2.01
C VAL A 15 -8.09 9.00 1.62
N LEU A 16 -7.24 9.88 2.14
CA LEU A 16 -5.80 9.93 1.91
C LEU A 16 -5.05 9.64 3.20
N GLY A 17 -3.86 9.09 3.09
CA GLY A 17 -2.97 8.85 4.20
C GLY A 17 -2.03 7.70 3.92
N MET A 18 -0.83 7.74 4.50
CA MET A 18 0.14 6.65 4.38
C MET A 18 -0.48 5.32 4.84
N HIS A 19 -0.04 4.20 4.24
CA HIS A 19 -0.38 2.87 4.74
C HIS A 19 -0.18 2.79 6.26
N ARG A 20 -1.05 2.04 6.94
CA ARG A 20 -1.03 1.87 8.42
C ARG A 20 -1.40 3.14 9.22
N SER A 21 -1.85 4.22 8.58
CA SER A 21 -2.36 5.43 9.28
C SER A 21 -3.82 5.34 9.72
N GLY A 22 -4.50 4.22 9.49
CA GLY A 22 -5.91 4.05 9.87
C GLY A 22 -6.92 4.42 8.77
N THR A 23 -6.48 4.57 7.52
CA THR A 23 -7.36 4.90 6.38
C THR A 23 -8.47 3.87 6.19
N SER A 24 -8.22 2.58 6.43
CA SER A 24 -9.24 1.52 6.38
C SER A 24 -10.28 1.65 7.50
N ALA A 25 -9.85 2.07 8.71
CA ALA A 25 -10.75 2.27 9.83
C ALA A 25 -11.72 3.42 9.53
N LEU A 26 -11.19 4.54 9.04
CA LEU A 26 -12.02 5.67 8.62
C LEU A 26 -12.95 5.29 7.46
N ALA A 27 -12.45 4.57 6.45
CA ALA A 27 -13.27 4.13 5.32
C ALA A 27 -14.45 3.23 5.75
N GLY A 28 -14.23 2.30 6.68
CA GLY A 28 -15.29 1.46 7.23
C GLY A 28 -16.34 2.26 8.01
N VAL A 29 -15.92 3.26 8.80
CA VAL A 29 -16.84 4.17 9.50
C VAL A 29 -17.69 4.97 8.52
N LEU A 30 -17.07 5.54 7.49
CA LEU A 30 -17.78 6.29 6.44
C LEU A 30 -18.76 5.40 5.67
N HIS A 31 -18.39 4.14 5.42
CA HIS A 31 -19.31 3.17 4.82
C HIS A 31 -20.55 2.93 5.69
N MET A 32 -20.38 2.78 7.00
CA MET A 32 -21.50 2.60 7.95
C MET A 32 -22.39 3.83 8.08
N LEU A 33 -21.86 5.02 7.79
CA LEU A 33 -22.63 6.26 7.63
C LEU A 33 -23.38 6.34 6.28
N GLY A 34 -23.37 5.26 5.50
CA GLY A 34 -24.13 5.12 4.25
C GLY A 34 -23.40 5.60 3.00
N ILE A 35 -22.08 5.79 3.06
CA ILE A 35 -21.29 6.20 1.89
C ILE A 35 -20.89 4.96 1.08
N HIS A 36 -21.15 4.98 -0.22
CA HIS A 36 -20.89 3.85 -1.11
C HIS A 36 -19.40 3.72 -1.47
N PRO A 37 -18.70 2.63 -1.11
CA PRO A 37 -17.27 2.45 -1.39
C PRO A 37 -16.98 1.80 -2.76
N GLY A 38 -18.02 1.49 -3.54
CA GLY A 38 -17.94 0.71 -4.77
C GLY A 38 -18.26 -0.77 -4.54
N TYR A 39 -18.28 -1.55 -5.62
CA TYR A 39 -18.72 -2.96 -5.58
C TYR A 39 -17.57 -3.97 -5.49
N SER A 40 -16.39 -3.61 -6.01
CA SER A 40 -15.24 -4.51 -6.09
C SER A 40 -14.18 -4.12 -5.05
N LEU A 41 -14.42 -4.45 -3.78
CA LEU A 41 -13.46 -4.16 -2.71
C LEU A 41 -12.44 -5.29 -2.54
N LEU A 42 -11.19 -4.94 -2.23
CA LEU A 42 -10.19 -5.92 -1.81
C LEU A 42 -10.67 -6.68 -0.56
N PRO A 43 -10.54 -8.03 -0.55
CA PRO A 43 -10.98 -8.85 0.56
C PRO A 43 -10.18 -8.54 1.83
N ALA A 44 -10.78 -8.76 3.00
CA ALA A 44 -10.05 -8.75 4.26
C ALA A 44 -8.91 -9.77 4.25
N MET A 45 -7.84 -9.47 4.98
CA MET A 45 -6.67 -10.33 5.08
C MET A 45 -6.30 -10.51 6.55
N GLU A 46 -6.41 -11.75 7.02
CA GLU A 46 -6.10 -12.10 8.41
C GLU A 46 -4.65 -11.74 8.76
N GLY A 47 -4.41 -11.26 9.98
CA GLY A 47 -3.08 -10.82 10.43
C GLY A 47 -2.56 -9.50 9.82
N ILE A 48 -3.14 -8.99 8.72
CA ILE A 48 -2.74 -7.72 8.09
C ILE A 48 -3.81 -6.65 8.26
N ASN A 49 -5.04 -6.95 7.87
CA ASN A 49 -6.22 -6.10 8.02
C ASN A 49 -7.51 -6.95 8.01
N PRO A 50 -7.88 -7.54 9.15
CA PRO A 50 -8.99 -8.49 9.24
C PRO A 50 -10.37 -7.84 9.04
N LYS A 51 -10.47 -6.51 9.15
CA LYS A 51 -11.72 -5.75 8.99
C LYS A 51 -11.91 -5.18 7.57
N GLY A 52 -11.13 -5.65 6.60
CA GLY A 52 -11.23 -5.25 5.19
C GLY A 52 -10.41 -4.00 4.86
N PHE A 53 -9.92 -3.95 3.62
CA PHE A 53 -9.13 -2.81 3.14
C PHE A 53 -9.99 -1.63 2.71
N TRP A 54 -11.23 -1.84 2.28
CA TRP A 54 -12.08 -0.77 1.72
C TRP A 54 -11.42 -0.05 0.54
N GLU A 55 -10.53 -0.75 -0.17
CA GLU A 55 -9.83 -0.30 -1.36
C GLU A 55 -10.50 -0.94 -2.56
N HIS A 56 -10.80 -0.15 -3.60
CA HIS A 56 -11.40 -0.67 -4.82
C HIS A 56 -10.36 -1.46 -5.62
N ALA A 57 -10.56 -2.76 -5.81
CA ALA A 57 -9.57 -3.70 -6.33
C ALA A 57 -9.03 -3.28 -7.70
N GLU A 58 -9.91 -2.88 -8.63
CA GLU A 58 -9.50 -2.43 -9.97
C GLU A 58 -8.68 -1.12 -9.91
N VAL A 59 -9.00 -0.23 -8.97
CA VAL A 59 -8.27 1.02 -8.77
C VAL A 59 -6.87 0.75 -8.22
N VAL A 60 -6.75 -0.18 -7.26
CA VAL A 60 -5.45 -0.63 -6.75
C VAL A 60 -4.60 -1.21 -7.87
N THR A 61 -5.17 -2.07 -8.73
CA THR A 61 -4.46 -2.62 -9.90
C THR A 61 -3.99 -1.51 -10.84
N ILE A 62 -4.82 -0.51 -11.14
CA ILE A 62 -4.44 0.62 -11.97
C ILE A 62 -3.29 1.41 -11.31
N HIS A 63 -3.35 1.67 -10.00
CA HIS A 63 -2.31 2.38 -9.28
C HIS A 63 -0.97 1.65 -9.28
N ASP A 64 -0.97 0.33 -9.04
CA ASP A 64 0.25 -0.46 -9.09
C ASP A 64 0.87 -0.43 -10.50
N GLN A 65 0.04 -0.53 -11.56
CA GLN A 65 0.50 -0.44 -12.95
C GLN A 65 1.06 0.94 -13.32
N ILE A 66 0.45 2.02 -12.82
CA ILE A 66 1.00 3.37 -13.01
C ILE A 66 2.37 3.46 -12.35
N LEU A 67 2.49 3.04 -11.09
CA LEU A 67 3.75 3.12 -10.36
C LEU A 67 4.84 2.28 -11.04
N GLU A 68 4.51 1.06 -11.49
CA GLU A 68 5.42 0.17 -12.22
C GLU A 68 5.91 0.81 -13.54
N ALA A 69 5.04 1.51 -14.28
CA ALA A 69 5.41 2.22 -15.49
C ALA A 69 6.46 3.34 -15.28
N PHE A 70 6.65 3.78 -14.03
CA PHE A 70 7.66 4.76 -13.63
C PHE A 70 8.77 4.15 -12.75
N ASP A 71 8.99 2.83 -12.84
CA ASP A 71 9.96 2.08 -12.01
C ASP A 71 9.80 2.35 -10.51
N SER A 72 8.56 2.54 -10.06
CA SER A 72 8.18 2.88 -8.69
C SER A 72 7.24 1.83 -8.10
N SER A 73 7.03 1.88 -6.80
CA SER A 73 6.01 1.12 -6.08
C SER A 73 5.49 1.94 -4.89
N TRP A 74 4.52 1.43 -4.13
CA TRP A 74 4.02 2.11 -2.93
C TRP A 74 5.11 2.27 -1.84
N TYR A 75 6.14 1.41 -1.85
CA TYR A 75 7.24 1.42 -0.89
C TYR A 75 8.51 2.09 -1.42
N GLU A 76 8.44 2.75 -2.58
CA GLU A 76 9.51 3.62 -3.07
C GLU A 76 9.32 5.04 -2.52
N GLU A 77 10.39 5.61 -1.97
CA GLU A 77 10.35 6.94 -1.34
C GLU A 77 10.41 8.08 -2.37
N THR A 78 10.89 7.78 -3.57
CA THR A 78 11.10 8.74 -4.68
C THR A 78 9.78 9.25 -5.24
N SER A 79 9.59 10.57 -5.27
CA SER A 79 8.46 11.17 -5.97
C SER A 79 8.47 10.81 -7.46
N LEU A 80 7.28 10.70 -8.05
CA LEU A 80 7.16 10.51 -9.49
C LEU A 80 7.69 11.75 -10.24
N PRO A 81 8.16 11.61 -11.49
CA PRO A 81 8.67 12.74 -12.27
C PRO A 81 7.67 13.90 -12.37
N ASP A 82 8.18 15.12 -12.46
CA ASP A 82 7.32 16.30 -12.62
C ASP A 82 6.37 16.12 -13.82
N GLN A 83 5.09 16.41 -13.62
CA GLN A 83 4.05 16.30 -14.64
C GLN A 83 3.89 14.88 -15.25
N TRP A 84 4.31 13.82 -14.56
CA TRP A 84 4.17 12.42 -15.02
C TRP A 84 2.76 12.09 -15.51
N TRP A 85 1.72 12.65 -14.87
CA TRP A 85 0.31 12.41 -15.17
C TRP A 85 -0.17 13.00 -16.50
N ARG A 86 0.65 13.84 -17.15
CA ARG A 86 0.40 14.41 -18.48
C ARG A 86 1.10 13.65 -19.60
N SER A 87 1.85 12.61 -19.27
CA SER A 87 2.53 11.80 -20.28
C SER A 87 1.50 10.96 -21.07
N PRO A 88 1.61 10.84 -22.40
CA PRO A 88 0.65 10.06 -23.20
C PRO A 88 0.43 8.61 -22.73
N PRO A 89 1.43 7.88 -22.20
CA PRO A 89 1.21 6.55 -21.65
C PRO A 89 0.26 6.52 -20.44
N VAL A 90 0.00 7.65 -19.77
CA VAL A 90 -0.91 7.71 -18.62
C VAL A 90 -2.37 7.82 -19.02
N ASP A 91 -2.67 8.26 -20.24
CA ASP A 91 -4.05 8.46 -20.72
C ASP A 91 -4.88 7.18 -20.62
N VAL A 92 -4.29 6.02 -20.94
CA VAL A 92 -4.98 4.71 -20.80
C VAL A 92 -5.38 4.40 -19.37
N PHE A 93 -4.59 4.83 -18.38
CA PHE A 93 -4.93 4.63 -16.97
C PHE A 93 -6.02 5.62 -16.53
N ARG A 94 -5.96 6.86 -17.01
CA ARG A 94 -7.01 7.87 -16.79
C ARG A 94 -8.37 7.35 -17.28
N ASP A 95 -8.43 6.87 -18.52
CA ASP A 95 -9.66 6.35 -19.13
C ASP A 95 -10.24 5.17 -18.36
N ARG A 96 -9.37 4.30 -17.83
CA ARG A 96 -9.78 3.18 -16.98
C ARG A 96 -10.33 3.64 -15.65
N ILE A 97 -9.73 4.63 -14.99
CA ILE A 97 -10.27 5.20 -13.74
C ILE A 97 -11.62 5.86 -14.02
N VAL A 98 -11.75 6.64 -15.09
CA VAL A 98 -13.01 7.24 -15.53
C VAL A 98 -14.09 6.17 -15.74
N SER A 99 -13.74 5.07 -16.41
CA SER A 99 -14.64 3.94 -16.64
C SER A 99 -15.10 3.29 -15.33
N VAL A 100 -14.19 3.08 -14.37
CA VAL A 100 -14.55 2.58 -13.04
C VAL A 100 -15.50 3.53 -12.33
N LEU A 101 -15.22 4.84 -12.35
CA LEU A 101 -16.05 5.84 -11.69
C LEU A 101 -17.46 5.92 -12.27
N ARG A 102 -17.59 5.86 -13.60
CA ARG A 102 -18.90 5.82 -14.26
C ARG A 102 -19.65 4.51 -13.99
N ARG A 103 -18.96 3.39 -13.97
CA ARG A 103 -19.59 2.09 -13.74
C ARG A 103 -20.11 1.94 -12.31
N ASP A 104 -19.29 2.31 -11.32
CA ASP A 104 -19.51 1.88 -9.94
C ASP A 104 -20.08 2.98 -9.02
N PHE A 105 -20.05 4.25 -9.46
CA PHE A 105 -20.37 5.39 -8.59
C PHE A 105 -21.37 6.39 -9.18
N SER A 106 -21.76 6.25 -10.45
CA SER A 106 -22.70 7.14 -11.13
C SER A 106 -24.08 7.26 -10.49
N ASN A 107 -24.54 6.22 -9.81
CA ASN A 107 -25.83 6.21 -9.11
C ASN A 107 -25.72 6.64 -7.64
N SER A 108 -24.53 7.02 -7.18
CA SER A 108 -24.27 7.41 -5.79
C SER A 108 -24.07 8.92 -5.70
N PRO A 109 -24.98 9.68 -5.06
CA PRO A 109 -24.81 11.12 -4.91
C PRO A 109 -23.59 11.49 -4.05
N LEU A 110 -23.25 10.62 -3.11
CA LEU A 110 -22.05 10.68 -2.27
C LEU A 110 -21.40 9.30 -2.25
N TRP A 111 -20.11 9.24 -2.59
CA TRP A 111 -19.35 8.00 -2.67
C TRP A 111 -17.98 8.12 -2.02
N LEU A 112 -17.31 6.99 -1.81
CA LEU A 112 -16.03 6.88 -1.14
C LEU A 112 -15.03 6.17 -2.05
N ILE A 113 -13.82 6.71 -2.13
CA ILE A 113 -12.66 6.00 -2.65
C ILE A 113 -11.48 6.18 -1.71
N LYS A 114 -10.71 5.11 -1.57
CA LYS A 114 -9.51 5.08 -0.76
C LYS A 114 -8.51 4.14 -1.39
N ASP A 115 -7.27 4.60 -1.49
CA ASP A 115 -6.05 3.80 -1.62
C ASP A 115 -4.90 4.70 -1.14
N PRO A 116 -4.05 4.26 -0.19
CA PRO A 116 -2.92 5.08 0.26
C PRO A 116 -2.02 5.61 -0.87
N ARG A 117 -1.89 4.88 -1.99
CA ARG A 117 -1.13 5.31 -3.17
C ARG A 117 -1.72 6.55 -3.82
N MET A 118 -3.02 6.83 -3.63
CA MET A 118 -3.65 8.03 -4.15
C MET A 118 -2.93 9.29 -3.69
N CYS A 119 -2.34 9.31 -2.48
CA CYS A 119 -1.52 10.43 -2.02
C CYS A 119 -0.50 10.90 -3.06
N ARG A 120 0.12 9.94 -3.77
CA ARG A 120 1.14 10.17 -4.80
C ARG A 120 0.56 10.33 -6.19
N LEU A 121 -0.62 9.74 -6.41
CA LEU A 121 -1.30 9.71 -7.71
C LEU A 121 -2.36 10.81 -7.87
N LEU A 122 -2.55 11.66 -6.86
CA LEU A 122 -3.55 12.73 -6.83
C LEU A 122 -3.56 13.66 -8.06
N PRO A 123 -2.41 14.05 -8.65
CA PRO A 123 -2.43 14.89 -9.85
C PRO A 123 -3.25 14.30 -11.01
N LEU A 124 -3.18 12.97 -11.22
CA LEU A 124 -4.01 12.28 -12.20
C LEU A 124 -5.49 12.27 -11.79
N TRP A 125 -5.77 11.99 -10.51
CA TRP A 125 -7.14 12.00 -9.98
C TRP A 125 -7.82 13.36 -10.10
N GLN A 126 -7.08 14.45 -9.97
CA GLN A 126 -7.62 15.80 -10.20
C GLN A 126 -8.08 15.99 -11.65
N GLU A 127 -7.36 15.46 -12.64
CA GLU A 127 -7.81 15.50 -14.04
C GLU A 127 -9.08 14.66 -14.24
N VAL A 128 -9.15 13.48 -13.61
CA VAL A 128 -10.33 12.61 -13.62
C VAL A 128 -11.55 13.32 -13.01
N PHE A 129 -11.39 13.94 -11.83
CA PHE A 129 -12.48 14.67 -11.18
C PHE A 129 -12.96 15.84 -12.03
N ARG A 130 -12.04 16.60 -12.66
CA ARG A 130 -12.39 17.68 -13.59
C ARG A 130 -13.17 17.17 -14.79
N GLU A 131 -12.73 16.08 -15.40
CA GLU A 131 -13.38 15.48 -16.57
C GLU A 131 -14.80 15.01 -16.27
N LEU A 132 -15.00 14.39 -15.11
CA LEU A 132 -16.31 13.90 -14.68
C LEU A 132 -17.19 14.99 -14.07
N ALA A 133 -16.70 16.23 -13.95
CA ALA A 133 -17.33 17.29 -13.17
C ALA A 133 -17.73 16.83 -11.75
N CYS A 134 -16.93 15.94 -11.17
CA CYS A 134 -17.11 15.42 -9.82
C CYS A 134 -16.43 16.34 -8.82
N GLN A 135 -17.10 16.65 -7.70
CA GLN A 135 -16.53 17.41 -6.61
C GLN A 135 -15.80 16.49 -5.62
N PRO A 136 -14.47 16.55 -5.48
CA PRO A 136 -13.77 15.80 -4.47
C PRO A 136 -13.81 16.50 -3.11
N LEU A 137 -13.99 15.72 -2.05
CA LEU A 137 -13.84 16.13 -0.65
C LEU A 137 -12.76 15.27 -0.01
N PHE A 138 -11.69 15.89 0.45
CA PHE A 138 -10.52 15.14 0.93
C PHE A 138 -10.55 14.94 2.44
N ILE A 139 -10.20 13.74 2.89
CA ILE A 139 -9.95 13.47 4.30
C ILE A 139 -8.53 12.91 4.44
N LEU A 140 -7.65 13.67 5.08
CA LEU A 140 -6.26 13.29 5.33
C LEU A 140 -6.18 12.62 6.70
N MET A 141 -5.96 11.32 6.67
CA MET A 141 -5.84 10.46 7.84
C MET A 141 -4.43 10.54 8.41
N LEU A 142 -4.30 11.13 9.60
CA LEU A 142 -3.05 11.34 10.30
C LEU A 142 -2.86 10.28 11.39
N ARG A 143 -1.63 9.76 11.47
CA ARG A 143 -1.18 8.91 12.57
C ARG A 143 0.27 9.25 12.89
N LYS A 144 0.61 9.19 14.18
CA LYS A 144 1.98 9.44 14.68
C LYS A 144 2.98 8.62 13.85
N PRO A 145 4.04 9.24 13.28
CA PRO A 145 5.01 8.53 12.45
C PRO A 145 5.67 7.34 13.16
N ALA A 146 5.89 7.43 14.48
CA ALA A 146 6.43 6.34 15.28
C ALA A 146 5.53 5.08 15.27
N GLU A 147 4.21 5.27 15.38
CA GLU A 147 3.27 4.16 15.33
C GLU A 147 3.17 3.54 13.92
N VAL A 148 3.25 4.38 12.88
CA VAL A 148 3.28 3.92 11.49
C VAL A 148 4.55 3.11 11.25
N ALA A 149 5.71 3.61 11.66
CA ALA A 149 7.00 2.93 11.54
C ALA A 149 7.01 1.59 12.27
N HIS A 150 6.49 1.53 13.49
CA HIS A 150 6.36 0.27 14.21
C HIS A 150 5.45 -0.73 13.47
N SER A 151 4.33 -0.26 12.90
CA SER A 151 3.41 -1.12 12.15
C SER A 151 4.03 -1.65 10.86
N LEU A 152 4.77 -0.81 10.13
CA LEU A 152 5.48 -1.20 8.90
C LEU A 152 6.65 -2.14 9.19
N ARG A 153 7.39 -1.96 10.29
CA ARG A 153 8.41 -2.93 10.73
C ARG A 153 7.80 -4.31 10.92
N LYS A 154 6.68 -4.42 11.63
CA LYS A 154 6.03 -5.72 11.89
C LYS A 154 5.52 -6.39 10.61
N ARG A 155 4.96 -5.61 9.69
CA ARG A 155 4.33 -6.15 8.47
C ARG A 155 5.35 -6.44 7.36
N ASP A 156 6.26 -5.51 7.12
CA ASP A 156 7.12 -5.47 5.93
C ASP A 156 8.62 -5.48 6.27
N ASN A 157 9.00 -5.49 7.55
CA ASN A 157 10.38 -5.40 8.03
C ASN A 157 11.11 -4.10 7.62
N PHE A 158 10.38 -3.00 7.43
CA PHE A 158 10.99 -1.70 7.13
C PHE A 158 11.65 -1.05 8.35
N SER A 159 12.76 -0.36 8.11
CA SER A 159 13.44 0.47 9.14
C SER A 159 12.56 1.67 9.55
N GLU A 160 12.81 2.26 10.74
CA GLU A 160 12.10 3.48 11.15
C GLU A 160 12.35 4.64 10.20
N VAL A 161 13.58 4.78 9.71
CA VAL A 161 13.97 5.86 8.79
C VAL A 161 13.26 5.71 7.45
N THR A 162 13.26 4.52 6.86
CA THR A 162 12.51 4.20 5.63
C THR A 162 11.02 4.48 5.83
N SER A 163 10.46 4.04 6.95
CA SER A 163 9.05 4.26 7.27
C SER A 163 8.71 5.75 7.40
N CYS A 164 9.59 6.54 8.01
CA CYS A 164 9.42 7.99 8.14
C CYS A 164 9.54 8.70 6.80
N LEU A 165 10.45 8.29 5.91
CA LEU A 165 10.52 8.81 4.54
C LEU A 165 9.24 8.51 3.78
N LEU A 166 8.76 7.26 3.81
CA LEU A 166 7.49 6.90 3.16
C LEU A 166 6.32 7.72 3.70
N TRP A 167 6.25 7.88 5.03
CA TRP A 167 5.22 8.71 5.66
C TRP A 167 5.31 10.17 5.20
N LEU A 168 6.51 10.77 5.20
CA LEU A 168 6.73 12.14 4.75
C LEU A 168 6.32 12.33 3.28
N THR A 169 6.79 11.46 2.37
CA THR A 169 6.47 11.54 0.94
C THR A 169 4.95 11.49 0.73
N HIS A 170 4.26 10.49 1.30
CA HIS A 170 2.81 10.36 1.11
C HIS A 170 2.04 11.52 1.71
N MET A 171 2.37 11.93 2.94
CA MET A 171 1.59 12.96 3.64
C MET A 171 1.82 14.36 3.07
N LEU A 172 3.05 14.70 2.70
CA LEU A 172 3.36 16.01 2.13
C LEU A 172 2.87 16.15 0.69
N GLU A 173 2.89 15.07 -0.11
CA GLU A 173 2.27 15.09 -1.44
C GLU A 173 0.74 15.22 -1.33
N ALA A 174 0.09 14.44 -0.47
CA ALA A 174 -1.34 14.56 -0.22
C ALA A 174 -1.73 15.96 0.28
N GLU A 175 -0.98 16.51 1.22
CA GLU A 175 -1.22 17.86 1.73
C GLU A 175 -1.10 18.87 0.59
N TYR A 176 0.01 18.88 -0.14
CA TYR A 176 0.27 19.85 -1.20
C TYR A 176 -0.81 19.81 -2.29
N GLN A 177 -1.17 18.61 -2.75
CA GLN A 177 -2.13 18.41 -3.84
C GLN A 177 -3.58 18.71 -3.44
N THR A 178 -3.90 18.75 -2.15
CA THR A 178 -5.27 19.05 -1.69
C THR A 178 -5.48 20.50 -1.30
N ARG A 179 -4.44 21.35 -1.35
CA ARG A 179 -4.57 22.78 -1.07
C ARG A 179 -5.59 23.43 -2.01
N GLY A 180 -6.37 24.37 -1.47
CA GLY A 180 -7.42 25.07 -2.23
C GLY A 180 -8.69 24.25 -2.47
N GLN A 181 -8.75 23.00 -2.02
CA GLN A 181 -9.94 22.14 -2.11
C GLN A 181 -10.52 21.86 -0.71
N PRO A 182 -11.82 21.52 -0.60
CA PRO A 182 -12.40 21.13 0.69
C PRO A 182 -11.68 19.93 1.27
N ARG A 183 -11.09 20.10 2.47
CA ARG A 183 -10.30 19.06 3.12
C ARG A 183 -10.46 19.07 4.64
N ALA A 184 -10.42 17.89 5.25
CA ALA A 184 -10.39 17.69 6.69
C ALA A 184 -9.17 16.85 7.08
N PHE A 185 -8.57 17.17 8.23
CA PHE A 185 -7.50 16.36 8.83
C PHE A 185 -8.07 15.57 10.00
N VAL A 186 -7.81 14.26 10.03
CA VAL A 186 -8.36 13.34 11.04
C VAL A 186 -7.23 12.61 11.71
N ASN A 187 -7.12 12.75 13.03
CA ASN A 187 -6.16 11.97 13.82
C ASN A 187 -6.74 10.58 14.14
N TYR A 188 -5.95 9.53 13.89
CA TYR A 188 -6.31 8.14 14.17
C TYR A 188 -6.65 7.93 15.64
N GLU A 189 -5.90 8.57 16.53
CA GLU A 189 -6.16 8.49 17.97
C GLU A 189 -7.53 9.08 18.34
N CYS A 190 -7.90 10.21 17.74
CA CYS A 190 -9.22 10.82 17.96
C CYS A 190 -10.35 9.95 17.39
N LEU A 191 -10.15 9.32 16.23
CA LEU A 191 -11.13 8.41 15.64
C LEU A 191 -11.40 7.21 16.56
N LEU A 192 -10.37 6.61 17.15
CA LEU A 192 -10.53 5.48 18.06
C LEU A 192 -11.11 5.90 19.43
N ALA A 193 -10.72 7.06 19.93
CA ALA A 193 -11.16 7.53 21.25
C ALA A 193 -12.61 8.04 21.25
N ASP A 194 -13.00 8.78 20.21
CA ASP A 194 -14.34 9.35 20.07
C ASP A 194 -14.69 9.51 18.57
N TRP A 195 -15.15 8.41 17.99
CA TRP A 195 -15.54 8.38 16.59
C TRP A 195 -16.72 9.31 16.30
N ARG A 196 -17.65 9.50 17.25
CA ARG A 196 -18.83 10.37 17.10
C ARG A 196 -18.40 11.82 16.89
N LYS A 197 -17.54 12.33 17.78
CA LYS A 197 -16.98 13.67 17.65
C LYS A 197 -16.16 13.82 16.37
N THR A 198 -15.43 12.79 15.99
CA THR A 198 -14.62 12.77 14.77
C THR A 198 -15.49 12.92 13.52
N VAL A 199 -16.55 12.11 13.37
CA VAL A 199 -17.45 12.20 12.20
C VAL A 199 -18.28 13.48 12.21
N ALA A 200 -18.69 13.99 13.38
CA ALA A 200 -19.35 15.29 13.46
C ALA A 200 -18.44 16.43 12.96
N SER A 201 -17.17 16.42 13.36
CA SER A 201 -16.16 17.40 12.92
C SER A 201 -15.90 17.33 11.41
N ILE A 202 -15.80 16.12 10.85
CA ILE A 202 -15.65 15.92 9.40
C ILE A 202 -16.87 16.48 8.65
N GLY A 203 -18.08 16.16 9.12
CA GLY A 203 -19.33 16.62 8.52
C GLY A 203 -19.42 18.14 8.51
N GLN A 204 -19.11 18.78 9.63
CA GLN A 204 -19.07 20.24 9.73
C GLN A 204 -18.01 20.87 8.81
N THR A 205 -16.79 20.31 8.80
CA THR A 205 -15.65 20.86 8.03
C THR A 205 -15.88 20.76 6.52
N LEU A 206 -16.49 19.67 6.06
CA LEU A 206 -16.73 19.41 4.65
C LEU A 206 -18.13 19.84 4.18
N GLY A 207 -18.98 20.36 5.08
CA GLY A 207 -20.35 20.74 4.76
C GLY A 207 -21.23 19.56 4.35
N LEU A 208 -21.02 18.40 4.97
CA LEU A 208 -21.69 17.15 4.65
C LEU A 208 -22.80 16.82 5.65
N THR A 209 -23.90 16.28 5.11
CA THR A 209 -24.89 15.53 5.87
C THR A 209 -24.72 14.06 5.57
N TRP A 210 -24.59 13.23 6.61
CA TRP A 210 -24.43 11.80 6.47
C TRP A 210 -25.73 11.14 5.96
N PRO A 211 -25.68 10.24 4.97
CA PRO A 211 -26.86 9.52 4.48
C PRO A 211 -27.58 8.72 5.57
N VAL A 212 -26.83 8.14 6.51
CA VAL A 212 -27.34 7.49 7.71
C VAL A 212 -26.99 8.35 8.92
N THR A 213 -27.93 8.50 9.86
CA THR A 213 -27.68 9.30 11.07
C THR A 213 -26.58 8.65 11.93
N VAL A 214 -25.91 9.48 12.74
CA VAL A 214 -24.83 8.99 13.64
C VAL A 214 -25.39 7.99 14.65
N GLU A 215 -26.63 8.20 15.10
CA GLU A 215 -27.34 7.34 16.04
C GLU A 215 -27.71 5.99 15.42
N ASP A 216 -28.21 5.98 14.18
CA ASP A 216 -28.59 4.74 13.49
C ASP A 216 -27.35 3.90 13.11
N ALA A 217 -26.24 4.56 12.73
CA ALA A 217 -25.00 3.87 12.39
C ALA A 217 -24.21 3.38 13.62
N ALA A 218 -24.50 3.92 14.80
CA ALA A 218 -23.71 3.69 16.01
C ALA A 218 -23.46 2.21 16.36
N PRO A 219 -24.47 1.32 16.38
CA PRO A 219 -24.24 -0.08 16.73
C PRO A 219 -23.24 -0.78 15.80
N SER A 220 -23.32 -0.46 14.49
CA SER A 220 -22.41 -1.03 13.49
C SER A 220 -20.99 -0.49 13.65
N ILE A 221 -20.87 0.82 13.89
CA ILE A 221 -19.57 1.49 14.08
C ILE A 221 -18.89 1.03 15.37
N GLU A 222 -19.63 0.87 16.47
CA GLU A 222 -19.09 0.40 17.75
C GLU A 222 -18.63 -1.07 17.69
N ALA A 223 -19.32 -1.91 16.93
CA ALA A 223 -18.85 -3.28 16.66
C ALA A 223 -17.59 -3.30 15.77
N PHE A 224 -17.44 -2.31 14.89
CA PHE A 224 -16.35 -2.23 13.92
C PHE A 224 -15.09 -1.55 14.44
N ILE A 225 -15.22 -0.43 15.16
CA ILE A 225 -14.08 0.22 15.80
C ILE A 225 -13.78 -0.57 17.06
N ASP A 226 -12.68 -1.31 17.01
CA ASP A 226 -12.19 -2.03 18.17
C ASP A 226 -10.99 -1.28 18.74
N PRO A 227 -11.12 -0.63 19.91
CA PRO A 227 -10.02 0.07 20.56
C PRO A 227 -8.82 -0.85 20.84
N SER A 228 -9.04 -2.17 20.98
CA SER A 228 -7.97 -3.14 21.22
C SER A 228 -7.08 -3.39 19.99
N LEU A 229 -7.55 -3.04 18.78
CA LEU A 229 -6.70 -2.99 17.58
C LEU A 229 -5.64 -1.89 17.63
N ARG A 230 -5.72 -0.98 18.61
CA ARG A 230 -4.56 -0.20 19.06
C ARG A 230 -3.61 -1.13 19.84
N HIS A 231 -3.04 -2.13 19.18
CA HIS A 231 -2.10 -3.07 19.78
C HIS A 231 -0.77 -2.43 20.24
N TYR A 232 -0.58 -1.13 20.01
CA TYR A 232 0.66 -0.42 20.27
C TYR A 232 0.35 0.93 20.94
N VAL A 233 0.38 0.91 22.26
CA VAL A 233 0.27 2.07 23.15
C VAL A 233 1.66 2.68 23.34
N ASP A 234 1.77 3.98 23.05
CA ASP A 234 2.71 5.03 23.50
C ASP A 234 4.23 4.80 23.63
N ASN A 235 4.77 3.59 23.49
CA ASN A 235 6.21 3.33 23.67
C ASN A 235 7.00 3.25 22.35
N ALA A 236 6.34 3.45 21.20
CA ALA A 236 7.05 3.52 19.92
C ALA A 236 7.84 4.84 19.89
N THR A 237 9.15 4.74 20.13
CA THR A 237 10.08 5.86 19.99
C THR A 237 10.77 5.77 18.65
N LEU A 238 10.89 6.91 17.98
CA LEU A 238 11.73 7.01 16.78
C LEU A 238 13.19 7.21 17.20
N PRO A 239 14.16 6.70 16.42
CA PRO A 239 15.56 7.00 16.65
C PRO A 239 15.84 8.50 16.47
N ASP A 240 16.88 9.00 17.12
CA ASP A 240 17.35 10.37 16.93
C ASP A 240 18.00 10.53 15.55
N HIS A 241 17.17 10.77 14.54
CA HIS A 241 17.55 10.85 13.15
C HIS A 241 16.86 12.04 12.46
N PRO A 242 17.54 12.81 11.59
CA PRO A 242 16.96 14.00 10.96
C PRO A 242 15.61 13.76 10.26
N VAL A 243 15.48 12.66 9.51
CA VAL A 243 14.22 12.26 8.85
C VAL A 243 13.11 12.02 9.87
N CYS A 244 13.41 11.32 10.98
CA CYS A 244 12.42 10.99 11.99
C CYS A 244 11.93 12.24 12.72
N ARG A 245 12.83 13.19 13.02
CA ARG A 245 12.48 14.50 13.58
C ARG A 245 11.61 15.29 12.60
N LEU A 246 11.99 15.33 11.32
CA LEU A 246 11.19 15.98 10.27
C LEU A 246 9.78 15.39 10.16
N ALA A 247 9.65 14.05 10.19
CA ALA A 247 8.35 13.38 10.18
C ALA A 247 7.49 13.77 11.39
N GLN A 248 8.08 13.80 12.59
CA GLN A 248 7.36 14.23 13.79
C GLN A 248 6.93 15.70 13.68
N GLU A 249 7.82 16.60 13.24
CA GLU A 249 7.49 18.02 13.10
C GLU A 249 6.38 18.27 12.06
N VAL A 250 6.41 17.54 10.95
CA VAL A 250 5.33 17.60 9.94
C VAL A 250 4.02 17.08 10.54
N PHE A 251 4.04 15.98 11.30
CA PHE A 251 2.84 15.47 11.97
C PHE A 251 2.22 16.50 12.92
N GLU A 252 3.01 17.12 13.79
CA GLU A 252 2.52 18.17 14.69
C GLU A 252 1.97 19.39 13.92
N LEU A 253 2.62 19.76 12.82
CA LEU A 253 2.17 20.87 11.98
C LEU A 253 0.84 20.57 11.28
N LEU A 254 0.65 19.33 10.79
CA LEU A 254 -0.60 18.89 10.16
C LEU A 254 -1.76 18.75 11.16
N LEU A 255 -1.47 18.48 12.44
CA LEU A 255 -2.47 18.47 13.50
C LEU A 255 -2.91 19.87 13.94
N ALA A 256 -2.11 20.90 13.67
CA ALA A 256 -2.47 22.26 14.02
C ALA A 256 -3.73 22.71 13.27
N LYS A 257 -4.56 23.55 13.91
CA LYS A 257 -5.80 24.06 13.30
C LYS A 257 -5.57 24.80 11.97
N SER A 258 -4.43 25.48 11.85
CA SER A 258 -4.03 26.22 10.66
C SER A 258 -2.56 25.93 10.34
N PRO A 259 -2.26 24.84 9.62
CA PRO A 259 -0.89 24.50 9.22
C PRO A 259 -0.31 25.60 8.33
N ASP A 260 0.92 26.06 8.61
CA ASP A 260 1.62 27.05 7.79
C ASP A 260 2.06 26.43 6.45
N PRO A 261 1.46 26.83 5.31
CA PRO A 261 1.79 26.25 4.01
C PRO A 261 3.25 26.49 3.60
N ALA A 262 3.82 27.65 3.96
CA ALA A 262 5.20 27.98 3.61
C ALA A 262 6.20 27.11 4.38
N LYS A 263 5.89 26.76 5.63
CA LYS A 263 6.69 25.81 6.42
C LYS A 263 6.57 24.40 5.84
N LEU A 264 5.37 23.96 5.47
CA LEU A 264 5.16 22.67 4.81
C LEU A 264 5.90 22.57 3.47
N ASP A 265 5.95 23.65 2.68
CA ASP A 265 6.70 23.69 1.42
C ASP A 265 8.21 23.54 1.62
N ARG A 266 8.77 24.19 2.65
CA ARG A 266 10.18 23.99 3.02
C ARG A 266 10.45 22.56 3.45
N MET A 267 9.59 21.96 4.27
CA MET A 267 9.71 20.58 4.74
C MET A 267 9.56 19.55 3.60
N ARG A 268 8.69 19.84 2.62
CA ARG A 268 8.57 19.05 1.39
C ARG A 268 9.82 19.13 0.54
N ALA A 269 10.37 20.33 0.34
CA ALA A 269 11.64 20.50 -0.38
C ALA A 269 12.79 19.75 0.30
N GLN A 270 12.90 19.85 1.63
CA GLN A 270 13.88 19.09 2.43
C GLN A 270 13.69 17.57 2.28
N THR A 271 12.44 17.09 2.24
CA THR A 271 12.14 15.67 2.02
C THR A 271 12.61 15.21 0.65
N VAL A 272 12.33 15.99 -0.41
CA VAL A 272 12.79 15.68 -1.78
C VAL A 272 14.31 15.62 -1.85
N GLU A 273 15.01 16.55 -1.19
CA GLU A 273 16.47 16.55 -1.12
C GLU A 273 17.00 15.28 -0.41
N LEU A 274 16.46 14.94 0.76
CA LEU A 274 16.84 13.74 1.50
C LEU A 274 16.60 12.46 0.68
N VAL A 275 15.46 12.36 0.01
CA VAL A 275 15.12 11.22 -0.84
C VAL A 275 16.06 11.13 -2.04
N SER A 276 16.45 12.26 -2.66
CA SER A 276 17.39 12.23 -3.80
C SER A 276 18.76 11.65 -3.45
N ILE A 277 19.17 11.77 -2.19
CA ILE A 277 20.43 11.21 -1.66
C ILE A 277 20.27 9.72 -1.34
N VAL A 278 19.13 9.32 -0.78
CA VAL A 278 18.90 7.95 -0.29
C VAL A 278 18.42 7.01 -1.41
N ALA A 279 17.64 7.50 -2.37
CA ALA A 279 16.98 6.69 -3.41
C ALA A 279 17.94 5.84 -4.27
N PRO A 280 19.12 6.33 -4.71
CA PRO A 280 20.06 5.50 -5.45
C PRO A 280 20.58 4.32 -4.62
N LEU A 281 20.80 4.55 -3.32
CA LEU A 281 21.29 3.53 -2.40
C LEU A 281 20.18 2.53 -2.04
N SER A 282 18.96 3.00 -1.77
CA SER A 282 17.82 2.14 -1.48
C SER A 282 17.48 1.25 -2.68
N LYS A 283 17.48 1.79 -3.91
CA LYS A 283 17.28 1.00 -5.13
C LYS A 283 18.36 -0.07 -5.32
N LEU A 284 19.63 0.27 -5.06
CA LEU A 284 20.73 -0.71 -5.13
C LEU A 284 20.56 -1.82 -4.08
N LEU A 285 20.29 -1.45 -2.83
CA LEU A 285 20.06 -2.40 -1.72
C LEU A 285 18.89 -3.33 -2.03
N ARG A 286 17.74 -2.80 -2.46
CA ARG A 286 16.57 -3.60 -2.84
C ARG A 286 16.87 -4.54 -4.00
N SER A 287 17.56 -4.07 -5.04
CA SER A 287 17.96 -4.93 -6.16
C SER A 287 18.88 -6.08 -5.72
N SER A 288 19.70 -5.86 -4.69
CA SER A 288 20.55 -6.89 -4.09
C SER A 288 19.74 -7.86 -3.21
N GLU A 289 18.78 -7.35 -2.45
CA GLU A 289 17.87 -8.16 -1.62
C GLU A 289 16.98 -9.07 -2.48
N THR A 290 16.41 -8.57 -3.57
CA THR A 290 15.63 -9.38 -4.51
C THR A 290 16.47 -10.50 -5.11
N LYS A 291 17.69 -10.18 -5.59
CA LYS A 291 18.63 -11.20 -6.11
C LYS A 291 19.03 -12.22 -5.06
N ASN A 292 19.22 -11.80 -3.81
CA ASN A 292 19.54 -12.69 -2.71
C ASN A 292 18.35 -13.59 -2.36
N GLN A 293 17.14 -13.04 -2.34
CA GLN A 293 15.91 -13.80 -2.08
C GLN A 293 15.67 -14.86 -3.18
N ASP A 294 15.83 -14.47 -4.46
CA ASP A 294 15.74 -15.36 -5.62
C ASP A 294 16.81 -16.46 -5.57
N SER A 295 18.01 -16.11 -5.10
CA SER A 295 19.09 -17.09 -4.88
C SER A 295 18.75 -18.07 -3.77
N CYS A 296 18.16 -17.61 -2.66
CA CYS A 296 17.71 -18.45 -1.55
C CYS A 296 16.57 -19.39 -1.95
N THR A 297 15.57 -18.93 -2.69
CA THR A 297 14.48 -19.80 -3.21
C THR A 297 15.01 -20.82 -4.21
N ASN A 298 15.94 -20.43 -5.08
CA ASN A 298 16.60 -21.37 -5.99
C ASN A 298 17.42 -22.43 -5.24
N LEU A 299 18.13 -22.03 -4.18
CA LEU A 299 18.89 -22.95 -3.35
C LEU A 299 17.96 -23.96 -2.65
N ALA A 300 16.88 -23.48 -2.03
CA ALA A 300 15.88 -24.34 -1.39
C ALA A 300 15.23 -25.33 -2.37
N ARG A 301 14.95 -24.90 -3.61
CA ARG A 301 14.45 -25.78 -4.68
C ARG A 301 15.47 -26.87 -5.02
N LEU A 302 16.74 -26.50 -5.23
CA LEU A 302 17.80 -27.45 -5.56
C LEU A 302 18.08 -28.43 -4.42
N GLU A 303 17.98 -28.00 -3.16
CA GLU A 303 18.09 -28.88 -2.00
C GLU A 303 16.95 -29.90 -1.94
N SER A 304 15.72 -29.47 -2.23
CA SER A 304 14.56 -30.36 -2.32
C SER A 304 14.71 -31.39 -3.44
N GLU A 305 15.13 -30.96 -4.64
CA GLU A 305 15.40 -31.85 -5.77
C GLU A 305 16.53 -32.85 -5.47
N ASN A 306 17.61 -32.40 -4.83
CA ASN A 306 18.69 -33.30 -4.39
C ASN A 306 18.21 -34.31 -3.35
N ALA A 307 17.40 -33.91 -2.37
CA ALA A 307 16.85 -34.82 -1.38
C ALA A 307 15.97 -35.90 -2.04
N LEU A 308 15.17 -35.51 -3.04
CA LEU A 308 14.32 -36.43 -3.81
C LEU A 308 15.17 -37.41 -4.62
N LEU A 309 16.18 -36.92 -5.36
CA LEU A 309 17.13 -37.77 -6.10
C LEU A 309 17.88 -38.72 -5.18
N HIS A 310 18.32 -38.26 -4.00
CA HIS A 310 18.96 -39.14 -3.02
C HIS A 310 18.01 -40.23 -2.52
N SER A 311 16.74 -39.91 -2.32
CA SER A 311 15.71 -40.88 -1.94
C SER A 311 15.45 -41.91 -3.05
N GLU A 312 15.40 -41.48 -4.31
CA GLU A 312 15.25 -42.36 -5.46
C GLU A 312 16.46 -43.26 -5.66
N ILE A 313 17.67 -42.70 -5.57
CA ILE A 313 18.92 -43.47 -5.61
C ILE A 313 18.91 -44.51 -4.49
N LYS A 314 18.50 -44.15 -3.27
CA LYS A 314 18.39 -45.09 -2.15
C LYS A 314 17.36 -46.18 -2.42
N ARG A 315 16.21 -45.82 -3.00
CA ARG A 315 15.16 -46.77 -3.40
C ARG A 315 15.65 -47.74 -4.45
N VAL A 316 16.26 -47.25 -5.53
CA VAL A 316 16.88 -48.06 -6.59
C VAL A 316 17.94 -48.98 -6.00
N LYS A 317 18.82 -48.45 -5.12
CA LYS A 317 19.85 -49.24 -4.43
C LYS A 317 19.28 -50.37 -3.58
N ASN A 318 18.07 -50.23 -3.06
CA ASN A 318 17.41 -51.23 -2.22
C ASN A 318 16.54 -52.23 -3.00
N THR A 319 16.43 -52.11 -4.32
CA THR A 319 15.69 -53.08 -5.14
C THR A 319 16.42 -54.42 -5.26
N ALA A 320 15.67 -55.52 -5.37
CA ALA A 320 16.24 -56.86 -5.51
C ALA A 320 17.14 -57.00 -6.75
N SER A 321 16.74 -56.42 -7.89
CA SER A 321 17.55 -56.40 -9.11
C SER A 321 18.90 -55.69 -8.90
N TRP A 322 18.91 -54.58 -8.17
CA TRP A 322 20.14 -53.88 -7.81
C TRP A 322 21.02 -54.70 -6.87
N GLN A 323 20.46 -55.38 -5.86
CA GLN A 323 21.25 -56.19 -4.94
C GLN A 323 21.82 -57.45 -5.61
N ILE A 324 21.03 -58.13 -6.45
CA ILE A 324 21.44 -59.34 -7.18
C ILE A 324 22.58 -59.05 -8.16
N THR A 325 22.58 -57.88 -8.81
CA THR A 325 23.62 -57.48 -9.77
C THR A 325 24.88 -56.88 -9.11
N LYS A 326 24.91 -56.75 -7.77
CA LYS A 326 26.05 -56.18 -7.03
C LYS A 326 27.39 -56.91 -7.28
N PRO A 327 27.47 -58.26 -7.29
CA PRO A 327 28.72 -58.97 -7.60
C PRO A 327 29.20 -58.70 -9.03
N LEU A 328 28.29 -58.72 -10.02
CA LEU A 328 28.60 -58.45 -11.43
C LEU A 328 29.16 -57.03 -11.64
N ARG A 329 28.64 -56.03 -10.94
CA ARG A 329 29.16 -54.65 -10.99
C ARG A 329 30.51 -54.48 -10.30
N LEU A 330 30.75 -55.24 -9.23
CA LEU A 330 32.06 -55.27 -8.58
C LEU A 330 33.12 -55.84 -9.53
N VAL A 331 32.76 -56.93 -10.22
CA VAL A 331 33.61 -57.53 -11.27
C VAL A 331 33.82 -56.55 -12.43
N GLN A 332 32.77 -55.88 -12.92
CA GLN A 332 32.91 -54.85 -13.97
C GLN A 332 33.80 -53.67 -13.54
N TYR A 333 33.69 -53.21 -12.29
CA TYR A 333 34.54 -52.16 -11.73
C TYR A 333 36.00 -52.61 -11.60
N LEU A 334 36.25 -53.82 -11.11
CA LEU A 334 37.59 -54.42 -11.02
C LEU A 334 38.21 -54.65 -12.40
N ILE A 335 37.42 -55.12 -13.38
CA ILE A 335 37.86 -55.25 -14.78
C ILE A 335 38.26 -53.88 -15.35
N ARG A 336 37.52 -52.80 -15.06
CA ARG A 336 37.89 -51.44 -15.47
C ARG A 336 39.17 -50.91 -14.81
N LEU A 337 39.50 -51.37 -13.60
CA LEU A 337 40.74 -51.01 -12.90
C LEU A 337 41.95 -51.82 -13.38
N ILE A 338 41.72 -53.06 -13.81
CA ILE A 338 42.78 -54.01 -14.21
C ILE A 338 43.08 -53.91 -15.72
N ILE A 339 42.12 -53.46 -16.54
CA ILE A 339 42.30 -53.22 -17.97
C ILE A 339 42.31 -51.70 -18.21
N PRO A 340 43.48 -51.04 -18.26
CA PRO A 340 43.55 -49.67 -18.72
C PRO A 340 43.30 -49.66 -20.23
N GLY A 341 42.09 -49.29 -20.62
CA GLY A 341 41.80 -48.90 -21.99
C GLY A 341 40.66 -49.67 -22.67
N THR A 342 39.44 -49.25 -22.41
CA THR A 342 38.42 -49.08 -23.47
C THR A 342 37.55 -47.87 -23.13
N ARG A 343 38.12 -46.67 -23.28
CA ARG A 343 37.29 -45.51 -23.63
C ARG A 343 36.79 -45.73 -25.05
N LYS A 344 35.48 -45.73 -25.27
CA LYS A 344 34.86 -45.32 -26.53
C LYS A 344 33.40 -44.94 -26.29
N PRO A 345 32.88 -44.04 -27.14
CA PRO A 345 33.18 -42.62 -27.24
C PRO A 345 32.43 -41.79 -26.18
#